data_AF-A0A212DH07-F1
#
_entry.id   AF-A0A212DH07-F1
#
_cell.length_a   1.000
_cell.length_b   1.000
_cell.length_c   1.000
_cell.angle_alpha   90.00
_cell.angle_beta   90.00
_cell.angle_gamma   90.00
#
_symmetry.space_group_name_H-M   'P 1'
#
loop_
_entity.id
_entity.type
_entity.pdbx_description
1 polymer ?
#
loop_
_entity_poly.entity_id
_entity_poly.type
_entity_poly.pdbx_seq_one_letter_code
_entity_poly.pdbx_strand_id
1 'polypeptide(L)'
;YKYRDLTVRETVNVITLYKDLKPVLDSYGNTYNIPICLWLLDTYPYNPPICFVKPTSSMTIKTGKHVDANGKIYLPYLHEWKHSDLLGLIQVMIVVFGDEPPVFSRPTVSASYPPYQATGPPNSCPYPPGGQYPATTSSQYPSQPPVTTV
;
A
#
# COMPACT_ATOMS: atom_id res chain seq x y z
N TYR A 1 4.75 -29.63 17.45
CA TYR A 1 3.85 -28.96 18.40
C TYR A 1 3.60 -29.85 19.58
N LYS A 2 3.86 -29.35 20.79
CA LYS A 2 3.55 -30.01 22.06
C LYS A 2 2.04 -30.08 22.31
N TYR A 3 1.30 -29.06 21.86
CA TYR A 3 -0.15 -28.94 22.03
C TYR A 3 -0.87 -28.96 20.67
N ARG A 4 -0.79 -30.12 20.00
CA ARG A 4 -1.24 -30.27 18.60
C ARG A 4 -2.70 -29.89 18.39
N ASP A 5 -3.62 -30.44 19.19
CA ASP A 5 -5.05 -30.25 18.96
C ASP A 5 -5.49 -28.80 19.17
N LEU A 6 -4.92 -28.12 20.17
CA LEU A 6 -5.13 -26.68 20.38
C LEU A 6 -4.62 -25.86 19.19
N THR A 7 -3.41 -26.17 18.72
CA THR A 7 -2.81 -25.48 17.56
C THR A 7 -3.64 -25.66 16.30
N VAL A 8 -4.12 -26.88 16.04
CA VAL A 8 -4.95 -27.20 14.86
C VAL A 8 -6.28 -26.48 14.95
N ARG A 9 -6.96 -26.52 16.10
CA ARG A 9 -8.25 -25.84 16.30
C ARG A 9 -8.14 -24.34 16.02
N GLU A 10 -7.16 -23.68 16.60
CA GLU A 10 -6.89 -22.25 16.41
C GLU A 10 -6.60 -21.91 14.94
N THR A 11 -5.71 -22.69 14.30
CA THR A 11 -5.38 -22.51 12.89
C THR A 11 -6.62 -22.67 12.00
N VAL A 12 -7.43 -23.70 12.23
CA VAL A 12 -8.66 -23.96 11.49
C VAL A 12 -9.65 -22.80 11.64
N ASN A 13 -9.81 -22.27 12.85
CA ASN A 13 -10.68 -21.11 13.09
C ASN A 13 -10.24 -19.89 12.27
N VAL A 14 -8.94 -19.61 12.24
CA VAL A 14 -8.37 -18.50 11.47
C VAL A 14 -8.57 -18.69 9.96
N ILE A 15 -8.14 -19.82 9.39
CA ILE A 15 -8.19 -20.03 7.93
C ILE A 15 -9.63 -20.13 7.40
N THR A 16 -10.57 -20.55 8.26
CA THR A 16 -12.00 -20.60 7.90
C THR A 16 -12.57 -19.18 7.81
N LEU A 17 -12.18 -18.28 8.71
CA LEU A 17 -12.69 -16.91 8.77
C LEU A 17 -11.94 -15.91 7.88
N TYR A 18 -10.65 -16.15 7.67
CA TYR A 18 -9.72 -15.30 6.94
C TYR A 18 -8.98 -16.13 5.90
N LYS A 19 -9.67 -16.52 4.82
CA LYS A 19 -9.06 -17.26 3.70
C LYS A 19 -7.89 -16.53 3.06
N ASP A 20 -7.98 -15.20 3.06
CA ASP A 20 -6.91 -14.24 2.83
C ASP A 20 -7.20 -13.15 3.88
N LEU A 21 -6.21 -12.72 4.68
CA LEU A 21 -6.45 -11.70 5.71
C LEU A 21 -7.22 -10.55 5.09
N LYS A 22 -8.44 -10.34 5.61
CA LYS A 22 -9.39 -9.40 5.02
C LYS A 22 -8.65 -8.09 4.80
N PRO A 23 -8.86 -7.46 3.62
CA PRO A 23 -8.10 -6.29 3.30
C PRO A 23 -8.30 -5.24 4.40
N VAL A 24 -7.19 -4.67 4.82
CA VAL A 24 -7.17 -3.66 5.84
C VAL A 24 -7.70 -2.38 5.20
N LEU A 25 -8.77 -1.84 5.79
CA LEU A 25 -9.33 -0.55 5.43
C LEU A 25 -8.47 0.52 6.09
N ASP A 26 -7.88 1.41 5.28
CA ASP A 26 -7.23 2.59 5.81
C ASP A 26 -8.26 3.66 6.21
N SER A 27 -7.79 4.73 6.85
CA SER A 27 -8.61 5.90 7.23
C SER A 27 -9.26 6.62 6.04
N TYR A 28 -8.85 6.31 4.80
CA TYR A 28 -9.31 6.94 3.56
C TYR A 28 -10.27 6.02 2.76
N GLY A 29 -10.62 4.85 3.30
CA GLY A 29 -11.51 3.87 2.66
C GLY A 29 -10.84 2.99 1.61
N ASN A 30 -9.52 3.05 1.48
CA ASN A 30 -8.77 2.14 0.61
C ASN A 30 -8.57 0.79 1.29
N THR A 31 -8.61 -0.24 0.47
CA THR A 31 -8.67 -1.64 0.89
C THR A 31 -7.36 -2.32 0.46
N TYR A 32 -6.49 -2.68 1.41
CA TYR A 32 -5.17 -3.24 1.11
C TYR A 32 -5.01 -4.67 1.60
N ASN A 33 -4.52 -5.54 0.71
CA ASN A 33 -4.09 -6.88 1.07
C ASN A 33 -2.69 -6.81 1.67
N ILE A 34 -2.58 -6.95 3.00
CA ILE A 34 -1.30 -6.94 3.70
C ILE A 34 -0.87 -8.38 3.94
N PRO A 35 0.12 -8.90 3.18
CA PRO A 35 0.65 -10.24 3.40
C PRO A 35 1.38 -10.32 4.73
N ILE A 36 0.94 -11.23 5.61
CA ILE A 36 1.63 -11.53 6.88
C ILE A 36 1.97 -13.01 6.97
N CYS A 37 2.90 -13.33 7.85
CA CYS A 37 3.31 -14.67 8.18
C CYS A 37 3.32 -14.83 9.70
N LEU A 38 2.55 -15.79 10.20
CA LEU A 38 2.45 -16.14 11.62
C LEU A 38 3.20 -17.46 11.83
N TRP A 39 4.35 -17.41 12.50
CA TRP A 39 5.10 -18.59 12.90
C TRP A 39 4.65 -19.03 14.28
N LEU A 40 3.95 -20.16 14.35
CA LEU A 40 3.53 -20.73 15.64
C LEU A 40 4.69 -21.58 16.20
N LEU A 41 5.06 -21.32 17.45
CA LEU A 41 6.08 -22.08 18.15
C LEU A 41 5.55 -23.46 18.56
N ASP A 42 6.43 -24.42 18.83
CA ASP A 42 6.05 -25.76 19.28
C ASP A 42 5.26 -25.74 20.60
N THR A 43 5.44 -24.70 21.41
CA THR A 43 4.74 -24.41 22.67
C THR A 43 3.44 -23.61 22.53
N TYR A 44 3.01 -23.22 21.32
CA TYR A 44 1.71 -22.58 21.11
C TYR A 44 0.57 -23.46 21.66
N PRO A 45 -0.48 -22.90 22.33
CA PRO A 45 -0.81 -21.49 22.49
C PRO A 45 -0.23 -20.81 23.74
N TYR A 46 0.70 -21.44 24.46
CA TYR A 46 1.24 -20.86 25.70
C TYR A 46 2.34 -19.80 25.47
N ASN A 47 2.95 -19.82 24.28
CA ASN A 47 3.82 -18.75 23.81
C ASN A 47 3.21 -18.09 22.56
N PRO A 48 3.41 -16.77 22.40
CA PRO A 48 2.87 -16.04 21.25
C PRO A 48 3.51 -16.53 19.94
N PRO A 49 2.81 -16.34 18.81
CA PRO A 49 3.41 -16.52 17.50
C PRO A 49 4.48 -15.45 17.22
N ILE A 50 5.43 -15.77 16.35
CA ILE A 50 6.34 -14.78 15.77
C ILE A 50 5.72 -14.28 14.47
N CYS A 51 5.49 -12.98 14.38
CA CYS A 51 4.71 -12.37 13.31
C CYS A 51 5.59 -11.51 12.41
N PHE A 52 5.41 -11.64 11.09
CA PHE A 52 6.10 -10.85 10.09
C PHE A 52 5.16 -10.33 9.02
N VAL A 53 5.46 -9.15 8.49
CA VAL A 53 4.94 -8.67 7.22
C VAL A 53 5.80 -9.26 6.08
N LYS A 54 5.16 -9.66 4.98
CA LYS A 54 5.80 -10.32 3.84
C LYS A 54 5.54 -9.54 2.55
N PRO A 55 6.17 -8.37 2.35
CA PRO A 55 5.91 -7.54 1.18
C PRO A 55 6.13 -8.33 -0.12
N THR A 56 5.28 -8.09 -1.12
CA THR A 56 5.52 -8.56 -2.49
C THR A 56 6.63 -7.74 -3.16
N SER A 57 7.03 -8.09 -4.38
CA SER A 57 8.02 -7.33 -5.16
C SER A 57 7.61 -5.89 -5.43
N SER A 58 6.30 -5.61 -5.46
CA SER A 58 5.73 -4.28 -5.63
C SER A 58 5.51 -3.52 -4.31
N MET A 59 5.96 -4.07 -3.18
CA MET A 59 5.79 -3.46 -1.86
C MET A 59 7.14 -3.17 -1.19
N THR A 60 7.10 -2.28 -0.20
CA THR A 60 8.23 -1.97 0.69
C THR A 60 7.71 -1.89 2.12
N ILE A 61 8.45 -2.46 3.08
CA ILE A 61 8.13 -2.34 4.51
C ILE A 61 8.24 -0.88 4.93
N LYS A 62 7.21 -0.39 5.61
CA LYS A 62 7.24 0.86 6.38
C LYS A 62 7.63 0.51 7.81
N THR A 63 8.85 0.85 8.20
CA THR A 63 9.26 0.73 9.60
C THR A 63 8.49 1.74 10.45
N GLY A 64 8.10 1.34 11.65
CA GLY A 64 7.32 2.19 12.54
C GLY A 64 7.28 1.63 13.95
N LYS A 65 6.30 2.10 14.73
CA LYS A 65 6.13 1.67 16.12
C LYS A 65 5.91 0.17 16.26
N HIS A 66 5.22 -0.42 15.28
CA HIS A 66 4.76 -1.81 15.32
C HIS A 66 5.52 -2.74 14.38
N VAL A 67 6.41 -2.24 13.53
CA VAL A 67 7.12 -3.05 12.52
C VAL A 67 8.56 -2.60 12.37
N ASP A 68 9.51 -3.52 12.43
CA ASP A 68 10.94 -3.25 12.19
C ASP A 68 11.34 -3.39 10.71
N ALA A 69 12.62 -3.10 10.39
CA ALA A 69 13.15 -3.17 9.03
C ALA A 69 13.12 -4.58 8.41
N ASN A 70 13.04 -5.63 9.23
CA ASN A 70 12.89 -7.01 8.77
C ASN A 70 11.42 -7.41 8.58
N GLY A 71 10.49 -6.49 8.85
CA GLY A 71 9.05 -6.71 8.80
C GLY A 71 8.53 -7.43 10.04
N LYS A 72 9.32 -7.61 11.11
CA LYS A 72 8.83 -8.25 12.34
C LYS A 72 7.85 -7.34 13.04
N ILE A 73 6.73 -7.92 13.48
CA ILE A 73 5.62 -7.20 14.08
C ILE A 73 5.75 -7.22 15.61
N TYR A 74 5.57 -6.05 16.23
CA TYR A 74 5.60 -5.82 17.67
C TYR A 74 4.28 -5.20 18.12
N LEU A 75 3.51 -5.95 18.89
CA LEU A 75 2.20 -5.53 19.40
C LEU A 75 2.15 -5.77 20.92
N PRO A 76 1.50 -4.88 21.69
CA PRO A 76 1.21 -5.14 23.10
C PRO A 76 0.50 -6.49 23.31
N TYR A 77 -0.42 -6.86 22.40
CA TYR A 77 -1.12 -8.14 22.41
C TYR A 77 -0.18 -9.36 22.35
N LEU A 78 0.94 -9.26 21.62
CA LEU A 78 1.97 -10.30 21.58
C LEU A 78 2.84 -10.30 22.84
N HIS A 79 3.09 -9.12 23.42
CA HIS A 79 3.91 -8.96 24.63
C HIS A 79 3.20 -9.50 25.87
N GLU A 80 1.89 -9.27 25.97
CA GLU A 80 1.04 -9.66 27.10
C GLU A 80 0.28 -10.97 26.86
N TRP A 81 0.81 -11.85 26.00
CA TRP A 81 0.17 -13.08 25.57
C TRP A 81 -0.17 -14.02 26.74
N LYS A 82 -1.42 -13.98 27.19
CA LYS A 82 -1.97 -14.81 28.29
C LYS A 82 -3.44 -15.07 28.02
N HIS A 83 -3.81 -16.34 27.86
CA HIS A 83 -5.15 -16.75 27.42
C HIS A 83 -5.60 -16.05 26.12
N SER A 84 -4.64 -15.66 25.28
CA SER A 84 -4.83 -15.00 23.99
C SER A 84 -4.98 -16.03 22.87
N ASP A 85 -5.54 -15.61 21.74
CA ASP A 85 -5.80 -16.46 20.58
C ASP A 85 -5.41 -15.77 19.26
N LEU A 86 -5.40 -16.53 18.16
CA LEU A 86 -5.00 -15.97 16.86
C LEU A 86 -6.05 -15.03 16.28
N LEU A 87 -7.34 -15.22 16.60
CA LEU A 87 -8.41 -14.39 16.08
C LEU A 87 -8.33 -12.97 16.65
N GLY A 88 -8.14 -12.84 17.96
CA GLY A 88 -7.90 -11.58 18.65
C GLY A 88 -6.63 -10.90 18.15
N LEU A 89 -5.55 -11.66 17.94
CA LEU A 89 -4.33 -11.11 17.33
C LEU A 89 -4.60 -10.50 15.95
N ILE A 90 -5.34 -11.21 15.08
CA ILE A 90 -5.68 -10.72 13.74
C ILE A 90 -6.57 -9.47 13.82
N GLN A 91 -7.53 -9.42 14.73
CA GLN A 91 -8.36 -8.23 14.96
C GLN A 91 -7.51 -7.02 15.37
N VAL A 92 -6.56 -7.21 16.29
CA VAL A 92 -5.62 -6.16 16.69
C VAL A 92 -4.77 -5.71 15.50
N MET A 93 -4.28 -6.64 14.67
CA MET A 93 -3.54 -6.30 13.46
C MET A 93 -4.38 -5.48 12.47
N ILE A 94 -5.66 -5.81 12.26
CA ILE A 94 -6.55 -5.07 11.37
C ILE A 94 -6.70 -3.62 11.86
N VAL A 95 -6.94 -3.42 13.16
CA VAL A 95 -7.09 -2.08 13.75
C VAL A 95 -5.78 -1.29 13.64
N VAL A 96 -4.66 -1.88 14.06
CA VAL A 96 -3.36 -1.19 14.08
C VAL A 96 -2.88 -0.87 12.67
N PHE A 97 -3.00 -1.79 11.72
CA PHE A 97 -2.56 -1.58 10.34
C PHE A 97 -3.52 -0.73 9.52
N GLY A 98 -4.78 -0.57 9.95
CA GLY A 98 -5.72 0.38 9.37
C GLY A 98 -5.35 1.84 9.69
N ASP A 99 -4.82 2.06 10.89
CA ASP A 99 -4.31 3.37 11.32
C ASP A 99 -2.89 3.65 10.80
N GLU A 100 -1.98 2.67 10.96
CA GLU A 100 -0.60 2.77 10.49
C GLU A 100 -0.24 1.60 9.55
N PRO A 101 -0.42 1.77 8.21
CA PRO A 101 -0.12 0.72 7.26
C PRO A 101 1.37 0.31 7.30
N PRO A 102 1.69 -0.99 7.42
CA PRO A 102 3.06 -1.46 7.59
C PRO A 102 3.82 -1.64 6.26
N VAL A 103 3.16 -1.39 5.13
CA VAL A 103 3.75 -1.46 3.78
C VAL A 103 3.28 -0.30 2.92
N PHE A 104 4.13 0.09 1.97
CA PHE A 104 3.79 0.98 0.87
C PHE A 104 3.93 0.26 -0.47
N SER A 105 3.14 0.69 -1.45
CA SER A 105 3.36 0.30 -2.84
C SER A 105 4.58 1.02 -3.41
N ARG A 106 5.37 0.31 -4.22
CA ARG A 106 6.41 0.93 -5.04
C ARG A 106 5.74 1.57 -6.26
N PRO A 107 6.07 2.83 -6.60
CA PRO A 107 5.61 3.40 -7.86
C PRO A 107 6.09 2.52 -9.01
N THR A 108 5.17 2.05 -9.83
CA THR A 108 5.52 1.50 -11.14
C THR A 108 6.01 2.67 -11.98
N VAL A 109 7.29 2.69 -12.33
CA VAL A 109 7.81 3.65 -13.32
C VAL A 109 7.03 3.39 -14.60
N SER A 110 6.10 4.29 -14.96
CA SER A 110 5.47 4.23 -16.27
C SER A 110 6.59 4.35 -17.30
N ALA A 111 6.66 3.38 -18.21
CA ALA A 111 7.64 3.42 -19.29
C ALA A 111 7.51 4.79 -19.97
N SER A 112 8.60 5.56 -19.94
CA SER A 112 8.71 6.80 -20.70
C SER A 112 8.33 6.49 -22.14
N TYR A 113 7.24 7.09 -22.63
CA TYR A 113 6.91 7.07 -24.04
C TYR A 113 8.17 7.45 -24.82
N PRO A 114 8.52 6.73 -25.90
CA PRO A 114 9.65 7.11 -26.72
C PRO A 114 9.44 8.56 -27.16
N PRO A 115 10.47 9.43 -27.09
CA PRO A 115 10.34 10.77 -27.60
C PRO A 115 9.95 10.66 -29.07
N TYR A 116 8.78 11.21 -29.42
CA TYR A 116 8.39 11.40 -30.81
C TYR A 116 9.53 12.18 -31.49
N GLN A 117 10.32 11.51 -32.33
CA GLN A 117 11.18 12.22 -33.26
C GLN A 117 10.25 12.92 -34.25
N ALA A 118 10.17 14.24 -34.15
CA ALA A 118 9.54 15.05 -35.18
C ALA A 118 10.40 14.99 -36.45
N THR A 119 10.25 13.92 -37.24
CA THR A 119 10.67 13.92 -38.64
C THR A 119 9.62 14.72 -39.41
N GLY A 120 9.77 16.05 -39.39
CA GLY A 120 8.95 16.93 -40.20
C GLY A 120 9.12 16.57 -41.68
N PRO A 121 8.04 16.56 -42.49
CA PRO A 121 8.16 16.36 -43.93
C PRO A 121 8.88 17.56 -44.58
N PRO A 122 9.63 17.36 -45.69
CA PRO A 122 10.19 18.47 -46.44
C PRO A 122 9.05 19.33 -46.99
N ASN A 123 8.97 20.58 -46.54
CA ASN A 123 8.05 21.57 -47.08
C ASN A 123 8.43 21.92 -48.52
N SER A 124 7.55 21.61 -49.48
CA SER A 124 7.55 22.26 -50.79
C SER A 124 6.13 22.39 -51.33
N CYS A 125 5.41 23.43 -50.89
CA CYS A 125 4.18 23.90 -51.53
C CYS A 125 4.27 25.44 -51.71
N PRO A 126 4.01 26.01 -52.90
CA PRO A 126 4.21 27.43 -53.16
C PRO A 126 3.03 28.28 -52.68
N TYR A 127 3.32 29.42 -52.05
CA TYR A 127 2.33 30.44 -51.68
C TYR A 127 1.86 31.25 -52.90
N PRO A 128 0.58 31.65 -52.97
CA PRO A 128 0.15 32.81 -53.77
C PRO A 128 0.37 34.12 -52.99
N PRO A 129 0.58 35.26 -53.69
CA PRO A 129 0.92 36.53 -53.05
C PRO A 129 -0.32 37.36 -52.73
N GLY A 130 -0.32 38.02 -51.55
CA GLY A 130 -1.14 39.22 -51.34
C GLY A 130 -1.81 39.31 -49.97
N GLY A 131 -1.44 40.34 -49.19
CA GLY A 131 -2.22 40.81 -48.05
C GLY A 131 -1.38 41.26 -46.87
N GLN A 132 -0.96 42.54 -46.86
CA GLN A 132 -0.42 43.21 -45.69
C GLN A 132 -1.56 43.58 -44.72
N TYR A 133 -1.45 43.21 -43.44
CA TYR A 133 -2.09 43.94 -42.34
C TYR A 133 -1.21 43.90 -41.08
N PRO A 134 -1.13 44.98 -40.28
CA PRO A 134 -0.17 45.14 -39.19
C PRO A 134 -0.70 44.57 -37.87
N ALA A 135 0.24 44.26 -36.97
CA ALA A 135 -0.02 43.75 -35.63
C ALA A 135 -0.84 44.74 -34.78
N THR A 136 -1.92 44.25 -34.16
CA THR A 136 -2.65 44.94 -33.11
C THR A 136 -2.63 44.13 -31.81
N THR A 137 -2.30 44.86 -30.76
CA THR A 137 -2.25 44.51 -29.34
C THR A 137 -3.62 44.18 -28.74
N SER A 138 -3.58 43.57 -27.55
CA SER A 138 -4.67 43.19 -26.60
C SER A 138 -5.16 41.74 -26.76
N SER A 139 -5.36 40.92 -25.73
CA SER A 139 -5.90 41.20 -24.39
C SER A 139 -5.54 40.12 -23.36
N GLN A 140 -5.55 40.56 -22.10
CA GLN A 140 -5.46 39.81 -20.85
C GLN A 140 -6.56 38.74 -20.64
N TYR A 141 -6.30 37.81 -19.71
CA TYR A 141 -7.16 37.23 -18.63
C TYR A 141 -6.88 35.71 -18.43
N PRO A 142 -7.09 35.11 -17.24
CA PRO A 142 -6.63 35.53 -15.91
C PRO A 142 -5.91 34.42 -15.11
N SER A 143 -5.20 34.87 -14.09
CA SER A 143 -4.68 34.16 -12.92
C SER A 143 -5.72 33.27 -12.20
N GLN A 144 -5.33 32.02 -11.90
CA GLN A 144 -6.08 31.07 -11.07
C GLN A 144 -6.10 31.52 -9.59
N PRO A 145 -7.20 31.29 -8.84
CA PRO A 145 -7.26 31.58 -7.41
C PRO A 145 -6.58 30.49 -6.56
N PRO A 146 -6.07 30.84 -5.36
CA PRO A 146 -5.59 29.85 -4.38
C PRO A 146 -6.77 29.14 -3.70
N VAL A 147 -6.66 27.81 -3.55
CA VAL A 147 -7.65 26.99 -2.81
C VAL A 147 -7.39 27.13 -1.32
N THR A 148 -8.36 27.68 -0.60
CA THR A 148 -8.38 27.76 0.87
C THR A 148 -8.90 26.43 1.44
N THR A 149 -8.13 25.83 2.33
CA THR A 149 -8.55 24.70 3.16
C THR A 149 -9.31 25.22 4.38
N VAL A 150 -10.45 24.59 4.70
CA VAL A 150 -11.13 24.65 6.00
C VAL A 150 -10.93 23.31 6.69
#